data_AF-A0A6G4A3Y5-F1
#
_entry.id   AF-A0A6G4A3Y5-F1
#
_cell.length_a   1.000
_cell.length_b   1.000
_cell.length_c   1.000
_cell.angle_alpha   90.00
_cell.angle_beta   90.00
_cell.angle_gamma   90.00
#
_symmetry.space_group_name_H-M   'P 1'
#
loop_
_entity.id
_entity.type
_entity.pdbx_description
1 polymer ?
#
loop_
_entity_poly.entity_id
_entity_poly.type
_entity_poly.pdbx_seq_one_letter_code
_entity_poly.pdbx_strand_id
1 'polypeptide(L)' 'MLGGVTVLVVSVAACFASIEMPRLYKKGWRKELYLYVALLTLGVTLSTIIAFKATVRSPLEILVFIYKPINEWVGSLF' A
#
# COMPACT_ATOMS: atom_id res chain seq x y z
N MET A 1 17.15 -0.08 5.50
CA MET A 1 16.95 -0.56 4.12
C MET A 1 15.55 -0.29 3.58
N LEU A 2 14.47 -0.40 4.37
CA LEU A 2 13.07 -0.20 3.92
C LEU A 2 12.79 1.21 3.34
N GLY A 3 13.31 2.28 3.98
CA GLY A 3 13.08 3.66 3.52
C GLY A 3 13.65 4.01 2.14
N GLY A 4 14.72 3.32 1.70
CA GLY A 4 15.32 3.59 0.38
C GLY A 4 14.44 3.11 -0.77
N VAL A 5 13.76 1.98 -0.58
CA VAL A 5 12.85 1.40 -1.59
C VAL A 5 11.62 2.27 -1.78
N THR A 6 11.05 2.78 -0.68
CA THR A 6 9.89 3.69 -0.74
C THR A 6 10.22 5.00 -1.44
N VAL A 7 11.37 5.60 -1.14
CA VAL A 7 11.83 6.83 -1.81
C VAL A 7 12.01 6.60 -3.31
N LEU A 8 12.58 5.46 -3.72
CA LEU A 8 12.71 5.08 -5.13
C LEU A 8 11.34 4.95 -5.81
N VAL A 9 10.41 4.19 -5.22
CA VAL A 9 9.06 3.98 -5.78
C VAL A 9 8.32 5.30 -5.97
N VAL A 10 8.36 6.18 -4.96
CA VAL A 10 7.71 7.50 -5.02
C VAL A 10 8.37 8.40 -6.07
N SER A 11 9.70 8.38 -6.16
CA SER A 11 10.45 9.18 -7.14
C SER A 11 10.17 8.74 -8.57
N VAL A 12 10.10 7.42 -8.82
CA VAL A 12 9.72 6.86 -10.12
C VAL A 12 8.28 7.24 -10.47
N ALA A 13 7.34 7.06 -9.54
CA ALA A 13 5.94 7.44 -9.75
C ALA A 13 5.78 8.95 -10.04
N ALA A 14 6.53 9.81 -9.36
CA ALA A 14 6.53 11.25 -9.61
C ALA A 14 7.08 11.62 -10.99
N CYS A 15 8.13 10.93 -11.45
CA CYS A 15 8.68 11.10 -12.80
C CYS A 15 7.63 10.73 -13.87
N PHE A 16 7.00 9.57 -13.74
CA PHE A 16 5.94 9.15 -14.66
C PHE A 16 4.74 10.09 -14.64
N ALA A 17 4.29 10.51 -13.45
CA ALA A 17 3.19 11.47 -13.32
C ALA A 17 3.53 12.79 -14.02
N SER A 18 4.75 13.29 -13.86
CA SER A 18 5.18 14.56 -14.47
C SER A 18 5.19 14.52 -16.00
N ILE A 19 5.33 13.35 -16.62
CA ILE A 19 5.33 13.18 -18.08
C ILE A 19 3.93 12.87 -18.60
N GLU A 20 3.27 11.85 -18.03
CA GLU A 20 2.02 11.31 -18.57
C GLU A 20 0.81 12.18 -18.21
N MET A 21 0.78 12.74 -17.00
CA MET A 21 -0.34 13.54 -16.52
C MET A 21 -0.59 14.81 -17.35
N PRO A 22 0.42 15.66 -17.68
CA PRO A 22 0.21 16.80 -18.57
C PRO A 22 -0.11 16.36 -20.00
N ARG A 23 0.39 15.22 -20.46
CA ARG A 23 0.09 14.68 -21.79
C ARG A 23 -1.38 14.29 -21.92
N LEU A 24 -1.91 13.57 -20.93
CA LEU A 24 -3.33 13.18 -20.83
C LEU A 24 -4.25 14.38 -20.64
N TYR A 25 -3.83 15.35 -19.83
CA TYR A 25 -4.58 16.59 -19.63
C TYR A 25 -4.68 17.42 -20.91
N LYS A 26 -3.56 17.60 -21.64
CA LYS A 26 -3.53 18.33 -22.93
C LYS A 26 -4.38 17.66 -24.01
N LYS A 27 -4.51 16.33 -23.99
CA LYS A 27 -5.40 15.59 -24.89
C LYS A 27 -6.90 15.69 -24.53
N GLY A 28 -7.24 16.26 -23.37
CA GLY A 28 -8.63 16.34 -22.89
C GLY A 28 -9.21 15.00 -22.43
N TRP A 29 -8.39 13.96 -22.32
CA TRP A 29 -8.81 12.59 -21.99
C TRP A 29 -9.02 12.41 -20.48
N ARG A 30 -10.04 13.06 -19.94
CA ARG A 30 -10.31 13.10 -18.50
C ARG A 30 -10.53 11.71 -17.90
N LYS A 31 -11.23 10.81 -18.60
CA LYS A 31 -11.49 9.43 -18.11
C LYS A 31 -10.20 8.65 -17.93
N GLU A 32 -9.28 8.77 -18.88
CA GLU A 32 -7.98 8.09 -18.84
C GLU A 32 -7.06 8.71 -17.79
N LEU A 33 -7.12 10.03 -17.60
CA LEU A 33 -6.41 10.72 -16.53
C LEU A 33 -6.83 10.17 -15.15
N TYR A 34 -8.13 10.00 -14.91
CA TYR A 34 -8.64 9.43 -13.66
C TYR A 34 -8.18 7.98 -13.45
N LEU A 35 -8.29 7.15 -14.49
CA LEU A 35 -7.79 5.77 -14.46
C LEU A 35 -6.29 5.71 -14.18
N TYR A 36 -5.51 6.54 -14.85
CA TYR A 36 -4.06 6.65 -14.67
C TYR A 36 -3.71 7.00 -13.22
N VAL A 37 -4.30 8.07 -12.67
CA VAL A 37 -4.04 8.49 -11.29
C VAL A 37 -4.49 7.42 -10.29
N ALA A 38 -5.65 6.80 -10.50
CA ALA A 38 -6.14 5.72 -9.64
C ALA A 38 -5.19 4.51 -9.64
N LEU A 39 -4.71 4.08 -10.81
CA LEU A 39 -3.77 2.97 -10.91
C LEU A 39 -2.40 3.32 -10.32
N LEU A 40 -1.89 4.53 -10.59
CA LEU A 40 -0.60 4.98 -10.09
C LEU A 40 -0.60 5.07 -8.56
N THR A 41 -1.64 5.67 -7.98
CA THR A 41 -1.79 5.78 -6.52
C THR A 41 -1.98 4.41 -5.88
N LEU A 42 -2.77 3.50 -6.47
CA LEU A 42 -2.89 2.13 -5.99
C LEU A 42 -1.55 1.38 -6.02
N GLY A 43 -0.81 1.47 -7.13
CA GLY A 43 0.50 0.83 -7.27
C GLY A 43 1.49 1.32 -6.22
N VAL A 44 1.62 2.65 -6.05
CA VAL A 44 2.50 3.25 -5.02
C VAL A 44 2.08 2.82 -3.62
N THR A 45 0.78 2.81 -3.33
CA THR A 45 0.26 2.41 -2.01
C THR A 45 0.55 0.94 -1.72
N LEU A 46 0.26 0.03 -2.65
CA LEU A 46 0.58 -1.40 -2.51
C LEU A 46 2.08 -1.64 -2.36
N SER A 47 2.90 -1.02 -3.21
CA SER A 47 4.36 -1.12 -3.13
C SER A 47 4.88 -0.60 -1.79
N THR A 48 4.29 0.48 -1.26
CA THR A 48 4.64 1.04 0.05
C THR A 48 4.23 0.11 1.19
N ILE A 49 3.04 -0.50 1.15
CA ILE A 49 2.57 -1.47 2.15
C ILE A 49 3.51 -2.68 2.22
N ILE A 50 3.88 -3.23 1.06
CA ILE A 50 4.82 -4.36 0.96
C ILE A 50 6.22 -3.94 1.44
N ALA A 51 6.71 -2.78 0.98
CA ALA A 51 8.03 -2.27 1.31
C ALA A 51 8.18 -1.86 2.77
N PHE A 52 7.10 -1.46 3.44
CA PHE A 52 7.16 -1.15 4.86
C PHE A 52 7.36 -2.39 5.72
N LYS A 53 7.19 -3.62 5.17
CA LYS A 53 6.96 -4.80 6.01
C LYS A 53 6.07 -4.36 7.18
N ALA A 54 4.91 -3.74 6.90
CA ALA A 54 3.85 -3.76 7.90
C ALA A 54 3.76 -5.24 8.22
N THR A 55 4.34 -5.60 9.37
CA THR A 55 4.88 -6.93 9.67
C THR A 55 3.92 -7.89 9.05
N VAL A 56 4.33 -8.65 8.02
CA VAL A 56 3.57 -9.82 7.63
C VAL A 56 3.62 -10.62 8.91
N ARG A 57 2.63 -10.38 9.78
CA ARG A 57 2.43 -11.11 11.00
C ARG A 57 2.45 -12.51 10.46
N SER A 58 3.40 -13.30 10.91
CA SER A 58 3.47 -14.67 10.45
C SER A 58 2.04 -15.23 10.54
N PRO A 59 1.60 -16.09 9.62
CA PRO A 59 0.24 -16.64 9.72
C PRO A 59 -0.09 -17.11 11.15
N LEU A 60 0.94 -17.57 11.88
CA LEU A 60 0.94 -17.84 13.30
C LEU A 60 0.62 -16.62 14.20
N GLU A 61 1.27 -15.47 14.02
CA GLU A 61 0.99 -14.24 14.79
C GLU A 61 -0.42 -13.70 14.56
N ILE A 62 -0.99 -13.88 13.37
CA ILE A 62 -2.41 -13.56 13.11
C ILE A 62 -3.30 -14.49 13.92
N LEU A 63 -2.97 -15.78 13.93
CA LEU A 63 -3.68 -16.78 14.73
C LEU A 63 -3.61 -16.46 16.22
N VAL A 64 -2.43 -16.09 16.72
CA VAL A 64 -2.20 -15.67 18.11
C VAL A 64 -2.99 -14.40 18.43
N PHE A 65 -3.05 -13.42 17.54
CA PHE A 65 -3.83 -12.20 17.76
C PHE A 65 -5.34 -12.48 17.91
N ILE A 66 -5.87 -13.45 17.15
CA ILE A 66 -7.28 -13.86 17.24
C ILE A 66 -7.53 -14.68 18.51
N TYR A 67 -6.63 -15.62 18.84
CA TYR A 67 -6.81 -16.54 19.96
C TYR A 67 -6.53 -15.92 21.33
N LYS A 68 -5.67 -14.91 21.42
CA LYS A 68 -5.30 -14.27 22.68
C LYS A 68 -6.51 -13.72 23.46
N PRO A 69 -7.42 -12.91 22.88
CA PRO A 69 -8.58 -12.42 23.61
C PRO A 69 -9.54 -13.54 24.01
N ILE A 70 -9.64 -14.61 23.21
CA ILE A 70 -10.46 -15.79 23.54
C ILE A 70 -9.90 -16.50 24.77
N ASN A 71 -8.57 -16.67 24.83
CA ASN A 71 -7.92 -17.33 25.94
C ASN A 71 -7.99 -16.52 27.24
N GLU A 72 -7.89 -15.18 27.16
CA GLU A 72 -8.10 -14.28 28.30
C GLU A 72 -9.55 -14.31 28.79
N TRP A 73 -10.53 -14.41 27.88
CA TRP A 73 -11.94 -14.60 28.24
C TRP A 73 -12.19 -15.93 28.95
N VAL A 74 -11.70 -17.03 28.38
CA VAL A 74 -11.86 -18.37 28.97
C VAL A 74 -11.13 -18.44 30.33
N GLY A 75 -9.93 -17.87 30.43
CA GLY A 75 -9.18 -17.81 31.68
C GLY A 75 -9.80 -16.91 32.75
N SER A 76 -10.76 -16.04 32.40
CA SER A 76 -11.55 -15.28 33.37
C SER A 76 -12.80 -16.00 33.86
N LEU A 77 -13.19 -17.09 33.20
CA LEU A 77 -14.41 -17.87 33.48
C LEU A 77 -14.16 -19.11 34.35
N PHE A 78 -12.91 -19.54 34.50
CA PHE A 78 -12.46 -20.66 35.34
C PHE A 78 -11.45 -20.17 36.37
#